data_AF-A0A9X4P2C4-F1
#
_entry.id   AF-A0A9X4P2C4-F1
#
_cell.length_a   1.000
_cell.length_b   1.000
_cell.length_c   1.000
_cell.angle_alpha   90.00
_cell.angle_beta   90.00
_cell.angle_gamma   90.00
#
_symmetry.space_group_name_H-M   'P 1'
#
loop_
_entity.id
_entity.type
_entity.pdbx_description
1 polymer ?
#
loop_
_entity_poly.entity_id
_entity_poly.type
_entity_poly.pdbx_seq_one_letter_code
_entity_poly.pdbx_strand_id
1 'polypeptide(L)' 'GQAPGGHNVISGLFDGIKAINKDSRLYGFLMGPGGLVDHNYKELTSDIIDEYRNTGGFDIIGSGRTKLET' A
#
# COMPACT_ATOMS: atom_id res chain seq x y z
N GLY A 1 -13.75 -1.33 -2.48
CA GLY A 1 -14.02 -2.68 -3.00
C GLY A 1 -12.76 -3.14 -3.69
N GLN A 2 -12.38 -4.40 -3.57
CA GLN A 2 -11.15 -4.87 -4.21
C GLN A 2 -11.33 -4.85 -5.73
N ALA A 3 -10.40 -4.19 -6.42
CA ALA A 3 -10.32 -4.17 -7.87
C ALA A 3 -9.04 -4.88 -8.31
N PRO A 4 -9.07 -5.68 -9.39
CA PRO A 4 -7.86 -6.25 -9.96
C PRO A 4 -6.90 -5.11 -10.39
N GLY A 5 -5.64 -5.21 -9.98
CA GLY A 5 -4.60 -4.23 -10.32
C GLY A 5 -4.17 -3.27 -9.19
N GLY A 6 -4.78 -3.35 -8.00
CA GLY A 6 -4.40 -2.50 -6.86
C GLY A 6 -2.94 -2.61 -6.46
N HIS A 7 -2.41 -3.83 -6.39
CA HIS A 7 -0.99 -4.06 -6.09
C HIS A 7 -0.03 -3.47 -7.12
N ASN A 8 -0.42 -3.41 -8.40
CA ASN A 8 0.42 -2.82 -9.45
C ASN A 8 0.54 -1.31 -9.33
N VAL A 9 -0.48 -0.63 -8.78
CA VAL A 9 -0.38 0.80 -8.44
C VAL A 9 0.66 1.02 -7.34
N ILE A 10 0.65 0.16 -6.32
CA ILE A 10 1.57 0.23 -5.19
C ILE A 10 3.01 -0.07 -5.65
N SER A 11 3.20 -1.09 -6.48
CA SER A 11 4.52 -1.42 -7.03
C SER A 11 5.06 -0.30 -7.93
N GLY A 12 4.20 0.28 -8.79
CA GLY A 12 4.60 1.40 -9.65
C GLY A 12 4.97 2.65 -8.85
N LEU A 13 4.26 2.92 -7.75
CA LEU A 13 4.61 4.00 -6.83
C LEU A 13 5.96 3.75 -6.15
N PHE A 14 6.19 2.53 -5.66
CA PHE A 14 7.46 2.13 -5.05
C PHE A 14 8.64 2.30 -6.02
N ASP A 15 8.50 1.82 -7.24
CA ASP A 15 9.54 1.95 -8.28
C ASP A 15 9.80 3.43 -8.61
N GLY A 16 8.75 4.24 -8.75
CA GLY A 16 8.86 5.66 -9.06
C GLY A 16 9.63 6.44 -7.98
N ILE A 17 9.29 6.25 -6.70
CA ILE A 17 10.01 6.97 -5.62
C ILE A 17 11.45 6.50 -5.49
N LYS A 18 11.74 5.21 -5.71
CA LYS A 18 13.08 4.64 -5.63
C LYS A 18 13.96 5.06 -6.81
N ALA A 19 13.36 5.27 -7.99
CA ALA A 19 14.04 5.83 -9.15
C ALA A 19 14.49 7.28 -8.94
N ILE A 20 13.73 8.06 -8.17
CA ILE A 20 14.08 9.45 -7.81
C ILE A 20 15.13 9.46 -6.68
N ASN A 21 14.89 8.71 -5.61
CA ASN A 21 15.82 8.58 -4.49
C ASN A 21 15.73 7.19 -3.87
N LYS A 22 16.85 6.48 -3.82
CA LYS A 22 16.94 5.11 -3.27
C LYS A 22 16.64 5.05 -1.78
N ASP A 23 16.81 6.15 -1.04
CA ASP A 23 16.51 6.25 0.39
C ASP A 23 15.03 6.53 0.67
N SER A 24 14.20 6.76 -0.36
CA SER A 24 12.75 6.93 -0.20
C SER A 24 12.12 5.71 0.48
N ARG A 25 11.21 5.94 1.42
CA ARG A 25 10.46 4.89 2.12
C ARG A 25 8.99 5.02 1.80
N LEU A 26 8.33 3.91 1.52
CA LEU A 26 6.90 3.86 1.24
C LEU A 26 6.19 3.24 2.46
N TYR A 27 5.14 3.91 2.94
CA TYR A 27 4.32 3.40 4.02
C TYR A 27 2.87 3.25 3.56
N GLY A 28 2.29 2.09 3.86
CA GLY A 28 0.90 1.78 3.59
C GLY A 28 0.10 1.71 4.89
N PHE A 29 -0.97 2.47 4.99
CA PHE A 29 -1.92 2.39 6.12
C PHE A 29 -2.74 1.11 6.00
N LEU A 30 -2.78 0.32 7.08
CA LEU A 30 -3.49 -0.95 7.10
C LEU A 30 -4.99 -0.73 7.25
N MET A 31 -5.81 -1.61 6.66
CA MET A 31 -7.28 -1.57 6.82
C MET A 31 -7.93 -0.25 6.37
N GLY A 32 -7.37 0.41 5.36
CA GLY A 32 -7.95 1.64 4.79
C GLY A 32 -7.96 2.83 5.76
N PRO A 33 -9.02 3.65 5.79
CA PRO A 33 -9.07 4.86 6.63
C PRO A 33 -8.96 4.58 8.13
N GLY A 34 -9.28 3.36 8.57
CA GLY A 34 -9.10 2.93 9.96
C GLY A 34 -7.63 2.96 10.39
N GLY A 35 -6.70 2.45 9.57
CA GLY A 35 -5.28 2.50 9.90
C GLY A 35 -4.68 3.91 9.91
N LEU A 36 -5.31 4.87 9.23
CA LEU A 36 -4.92 6.28 9.36
C LEU A 36 -5.25 6.81 10.77
N VAL A 37 -6.46 6.50 11.26
CA VAL A 37 -6.92 6.93 12.59
C VAL A 37 -6.14 6.21 13.69
N ASP A 38 -5.96 4.90 13.56
CA ASP A 38 -5.29 4.05 14.56
C ASP A 38 -3.75 4.10 14.48
N HIS A 39 -3.20 4.93 13.57
CA HIS A 39 -1.75 5.03 13.30
C HIS A 39 -1.12 3.67 12.97
N ASN A 40 -1.90 2.80 12.35
CA ASN A 40 -1.50 1.47 11.95
C ASN A 40 -1.06 1.49 10.50
N TYR A 41 0.25 1.60 10.31
CA TYR A 41 0.90 1.59 9.00
C TYR A 41 2.07 0.62 9.00
N LYS A 42 2.37 0.09 7.82
CA LYS A 42 3.52 -0.79 7.59
C LYS A 42 4.41 -0.19 6.51
N GLU A 43 5.71 -0.31 6.70
CA GLU A 43 6.67 -0.02 5.63
C GLU A 43 6.56 -1.08 4.53
N LEU A 44 6.45 -0.62 3.29
CA LEU A 44 6.45 -1.44 2.09
C LEU A 44 7.89 -1.49 1.57
N THR A 45 8.57 -2.59 1.84
CA THR A 45 9.93 -2.87 1.38
C THR A 45 9.92 -3.55 0.00
N SER A 46 11.07 -3.60 -0.66
CA SER A 46 11.23 -4.31 -1.94
C SER A 46 10.80 -5.77 -1.85
N ASP A 47 11.15 -6.46 -0.76
CA ASP A 47 10.77 -7.86 -0.53
C ASP A 47 9.25 -8.04 -0.53
N ILE A 48 8.54 -7.15 0.18
CA ILE A 48 7.07 -7.17 0.22
C ILE A 48 6.50 -6.80 -1.15
N ILE A 49 7.03 -5.78 -1.83
CA ILE A 49 6.49 -5.36 -3.13
C ILE A 49 6.66 -6.45 -4.19
N ASP A 50 7.80 -7.16 -4.20
CA ASP A 50 8.07 -8.23 -5.17
C ASP A 50 7.16 -9.44 -4.98
N GLU A 51 6.80 -9.80 -3.74
CA GLU A 51 5.86 -10.90 -3.47
C GLU A 51 4.46 -10.66 -4.06
N TYR A 52 4.05 -9.40 -4.19
CA TYR A 52 2.72 -9.02 -4.66
C TYR A 52 2.73 -8.37 -6.05
N ARG A 53 3.90 -8.23 -6.69
CA ARG A 53 4.02 -7.66 -8.02
C ARG A 53 3.29 -8.52 -9.04
N ASN A 54 2.48 -7.89 -9.90
CA ASN A 54 1.62 -8.57 -10.87
C ASN A 54 0.53 -9.47 -10.27
N THR A 55 0.28 -9.36 -8.96
CA THR A 55 -0.89 -10.01 -8.33
C THR A 55 -2.09 -9.06 -8.34
N GLY A 56 -3.30 -9.61 -8.43
CA GLY A 56 -4.52 -8.83 -8.23
C GLY A 56 -4.81 -8.59 -6.74
N GLY A 57 -5.65 -7.61 -6.43
CA GLY A 57 -6.12 -7.36 -5.06
C GLY A 57 -5.60 -6.08 -4.42
N PHE A 58 -5.90 -5.95 -3.13
CA PHE A 58 -5.48 -4.85 -2.25
C PHE A 58 -5.02 -5.37 -0.88
N ASP A 59 -4.71 -6.66 -0.80
CA ASP A 59 -4.43 -7.41 0.42
C ASP A 59 -3.06 -7.08 1.02
N ILE A 60 -2.14 -6.43 0.29
CA ILE A 60 -0.85 -5.92 0.84
C ILE A 60 -1.08 -5.06 2.11
N ILE A 61 -2.11 -4.21 2.07
CA ILE A 61 -2.46 -3.30 3.17
C ILE A 61 -3.86 -3.59 3.73
N GLY A 62 -4.63 -4.47 3.09
CA GLY A 62 -6.04 -4.69 3.37
C GLY A 62 -6.89 -3.50 2.92
N SER A 63 -8.16 -3.78 2.61
CA SER A 63 -9.15 -2.75 2.25
C SER A 63 -10.19 -2.63 3.35
N GLY A 64 -10.18 -1.54 4.10
CA GLY A 64 -11.27 -1.16 5.00
C GLY A 64 -12.33 -0.30 4.30
N ARG A 65 -13.58 -0.39 4.77
CA ARG A 65 -14.69 0.49 4.38
C ARG A 65 -15.01 1.54 5.44
N THR A 66 -14.14 1.71 6.44
CA THR A 66 -14.34 2.65 7.54
C THR A 66 -14.54 4.05 6.97
N LYS A 67 -15.73 4.62 7.22
CA LYS A 67 -16.05 5.98 6.82
C LYS A 67 -15.52 6.90 7.91
N LEU A 68 -14.68 7.86 7.52
CA LEU A 68 -14.28 8.95 8.40
C LEU A 68 -15.48 9.89 8.52
N GLU A 69 -16.17 9.84 9.64
CA GLU A 69 -17.23 10.79 10.00
C GLU A 69 -16.86 11.44 11.34
N THR A 70 -17.12 12.74 11.45
CA THR A 70 -16.76 13.62 12.58
C THR A 70 -17.86 13.64 13.63
#